data_AF-A0A4Z2H9Y0-F1
#
_entry.id   AF-A0A4Z2H9Y0-F1
#
_cell.length_a   1.000
_cell.length_b   1.000
_cell.length_c   1.000
_cell.angle_alpha   90.00
_cell.angle_beta   90.00
_cell.angle_gamma   90.00
#
_symmetry.space_group_name_H-M   'P 1'
#
loop_
_entity.id
_entity.type
_entity.pdbx_description
1 polymer ?
#
loop_
_entity_poly.entity_id
_entity_poly.type
_entity_poly.pdbx_seq_one_letter_code
_entity_poly.pdbx_strand_id
1 'polypeptide(L)'
;MVEAKSLSLQPQHIDIYSASWGPDDDGKTVDGPASLARQAFENGIRLGRKGRGSIFVWASGNGGRSRDHCSCDGYTNSIYTISISSTAESGRKPWYLEECSSTLTTTYSSGENYDRKIITTDLRHRCTDSHTGTSASAPMAAAIVALALEAK
;
A
#
# COMPACT_ATOMS: atom_id res chain seq x y z
N MET A 1 12.26 8.03 13.21
CA MET A 1 11.30 8.98 13.87
C MET A 1 10.18 9.40 12.93
N VAL A 2 10.45 9.70 11.65
CA VAL A 2 9.43 10.15 10.67
C VAL A 2 8.30 9.12 10.51
N GLU A 3 8.64 7.86 10.23
CA GLU A 3 7.66 6.76 10.02
C GLU A 3 6.64 6.66 11.16
N ALA A 4 7.10 6.52 12.40
CA ALA A 4 6.25 6.39 13.57
C ALA A 4 5.31 7.60 13.76
N LYS A 5 5.81 8.82 13.52
CA LYS A 5 5.00 10.04 13.61
C LYS A 5 3.94 10.09 12.51
N SER A 6 4.28 9.70 11.28
CA SER A 6 3.33 9.62 10.17
C SER A 6 2.23 8.59 10.42
N LEU A 7 2.62 7.39 10.88
CA LEU A 7 1.70 6.29 11.19
C LEU A 7 0.78 6.57 12.38
N SER A 8 1.18 7.45 13.29
CA SER A 8 0.41 7.85 14.47
C SER A 8 -0.20 9.24 14.35
N LEU A 9 -0.26 9.81 13.14
CA LEU A 9 -0.82 11.13 12.94
C LEU A 9 -2.34 11.11 13.16
N GLN A 10 -2.81 11.83 14.18
CA GLN A 10 -4.24 12.05 14.48
C GLN A 10 -5.13 10.78 14.33
N PRO A 11 -4.85 9.69 15.05
CA PRO A 11 -5.50 8.40 14.83
C PRO A 11 -6.97 8.37 15.27
N GLN A 12 -7.46 9.44 15.90
CA GLN A 12 -8.87 9.62 16.24
C GLN A 12 -9.66 10.39 15.18
N HIS A 13 -8.95 10.99 14.22
CA HIS A 13 -9.51 11.76 13.12
C HIS A 13 -9.32 11.04 11.78
N ILE A 14 -8.14 10.48 11.54
CA ILE A 14 -7.82 9.73 10.33
C ILE A 14 -8.28 8.28 10.50
N ASP A 15 -9.13 7.83 9.60
CA ASP A 15 -9.59 6.43 9.59
C ASP A 15 -8.61 5.50 8.85
N ILE A 16 -8.17 5.91 7.67
CA ILE A 16 -7.41 5.08 6.73
C ILE A 16 -6.11 5.79 6.37
N TYR A 17 -5.01 5.06 6.47
CA TYR A 17 -3.69 5.47 6.03
C TYR A 17 -3.33 4.64 4.79
N SER A 18 -3.01 5.29 3.68
CA SER A 18 -2.56 4.62 2.46
C SER A 18 -1.08 4.93 2.22
N ALA A 19 -0.27 3.89 2.08
CA ALA A 19 1.17 4.01 1.90
C ALA A 19 1.72 2.98 0.91
N SER A 20 2.90 3.27 0.39
CA SER A 20 3.60 2.43 -0.59
C SER A 20 5.12 2.59 -0.50
N TRP A 21 5.61 2.85 0.70
CA TRP A 21 7.03 2.94 1.00
C TRP A 21 7.43 1.72 1.82
N GLY A 22 8.70 1.36 1.73
CA GLY A 22 9.28 0.17 2.33
C GLY A 22 10.78 0.14 2.07
N PRO A 23 11.44 -1.01 2.24
CA PRO A 23 12.80 -1.24 1.79
C PRO A 23 12.95 -1.09 0.27
N ASP A 24 14.19 -1.13 -0.22
CA ASP A 24 14.43 -1.09 -1.67
C ASP A 24 13.92 -2.38 -2.34
N ASP A 25 13.11 -2.22 -3.39
CA ASP A 25 12.54 -3.30 -4.22
C ASP A 25 13.58 -3.94 -5.17
N ASP A 26 14.75 -4.29 -4.64
CA ASP A 26 15.94 -4.72 -5.38
C ASP A 26 16.14 -6.24 -5.44
N GLY A 27 15.24 -7.00 -4.83
CA GLY A 27 15.30 -8.47 -4.75
C GLY A 27 16.41 -9.00 -3.84
N LYS A 28 16.98 -8.15 -2.98
CA LYS A 28 18.13 -8.49 -2.11
C LYS A 28 17.95 -7.97 -0.68
N THR A 29 17.11 -6.96 -0.49
CA THR A 29 16.91 -6.31 0.80
C THR A 29 15.88 -7.06 1.65
N VAL A 30 16.18 -7.22 2.94
CA VAL A 30 15.22 -7.71 3.94
C VAL A 30 15.23 -6.71 5.09
N ASP A 31 14.17 -5.93 5.20
CA ASP A 31 14.04 -4.90 6.23
C ASP A 31 12.56 -4.59 6.52
N GLY A 32 12.29 -3.74 7.49
CA GLY A 32 10.93 -3.38 7.85
C GLY A 32 10.84 -2.34 8.96
N PRO A 33 9.68 -2.16 9.58
CA PRO A 33 9.50 -1.14 10.61
C PRO A 33 10.47 -1.35 11.76
N ALA A 34 11.19 -0.29 12.13
CA ALA A 34 11.96 -0.25 13.39
C ALA A 34 11.02 -0.18 14.61
N SER A 35 11.58 -0.24 15.82
CA SER A 35 10.81 -0.35 17.08
C SER A 35 9.67 0.68 17.22
N LEU A 36 9.94 1.95 16.92
CA LEU A 36 8.93 3.01 17.03
C LEU A 36 7.83 2.88 15.97
N ALA A 37 8.16 2.45 14.75
CA ALA A 37 7.17 2.25 13.70
C ALA A 37 6.28 1.03 14.00
N ARG A 38 6.87 -0.06 14.51
CA ARG A 38 6.10 -1.22 15.01
C ARG A 38 5.14 -0.82 16.13
N GLN A 39 5.63 -0.04 17.10
CA GLN A 39 4.78 0.45 18.19
C GLN A 39 3.68 1.39 17.67
N ALA A 40 3.95 2.20 16.65
CA ALA A 40 2.93 3.03 16.01
C ALA A 40 1.84 2.21 15.33
N PHE A 41 2.19 1.12 14.62
CA PHE A 41 1.20 0.18 14.09
C PHE A 41 0.35 -0.45 15.20
N GLU A 42 0.99 -1.02 16.23
CA GLU A 42 0.28 -1.67 17.34
C GLU A 42 -0.69 -0.71 18.05
N ASN A 43 -0.23 0.51 18.34
CA ASN A 43 -1.06 1.54 18.94
C ASN A 43 -2.18 1.99 18.00
N GLY A 44 -1.90 2.11 16.69
CA GLY A 44 -2.91 2.42 15.68
C GLY A 44 -4.04 1.38 15.68
N ILE A 45 -3.70 0.09 15.65
CA ILE A 45 -4.69 -0.99 15.66
C ILE A 45 -5.46 -1.06 16.98
N ARG A 46 -4.80 -0.82 18.13
CA ARG A 46 -5.47 -0.93 19.45
C ARG A 46 -6.28 0.29 19.84
N LEU A 47 -5.81 1.48 19.49
CA LEU A 47 -6.30 2.74 20.06
C LEU A 47 -6.93 3.65 18.99
N GLY A 48 -6.57 3.50 17.72
CA GLY A 48 -7.08 4.31 16.62
C GLY A 48 -8.59 4.19 16.45
N ARG A 49 -9.19 5.21 15.83
CA ARG A 49 -10.62 5.29 15.51
C ARG A 49 -11.52 4.97 16.71
N LYS A 50 -11.22 5.61 17.85
CA LYS A 50 -11.92 5.44 19.13
C LYS A 50 -11.95 3.97 19.60
N GLY A 51 -10.84 3.25 19.40
CA GLY A 51 -10.69 1.84 19.74
C GLY A 51 -11.16 0.85 18.67
N ARG A 52 -11.62 1.31 17.49
CA ARG A 52 -11.97 0.44 16.35
C ARG A 52 -10.75 -0.01 15.53
N GLY A 53 -9.59 0.60 15.78
CA GLY A 53 -8.33 0.34 15.11
C GLY A 53 -8.18 1.10 13.80
N SER A 54 -7.09 1.86 13.68
CA SER A 54 -6.65 2.50 12.42
C SER A 54 -6.51 1.46 11.31
N ILE A 55 -6.80 1.85 10.06
CA ILE A 55 -6.66 0.96 8.92
C ILE A 55 -5.44 1.39 8.12
N PHE A 56 -4.47 0.49 7.97
CA PHE A 56 -3.26 0.74 7.18
C PHE A 56 -3.34 -0.06 5.89
N VAL A 57 -3.48 0.62 4.74
CA VAL A 57 -3.47 0.03 3.41
C VAL A 57 -2.09 0.22 2.80
N TRP A 58 -1.48 -0.86 2.33
CA TRP A 58 -0.09 -0.87 1.87
C TRP A 58 0.05 -1.45 0.48
N ALA A 59 0.86 -0.83 -0.38
CA ALA A 59 1.24 -1.44 -1.65
C ALA A 59 2.19 -2.62 -1.43
N SER A 60 2.07 -3.66 -2.24
CA SER A 60 2.86 -4.88 -2.06
C SER A 60 4.31 -4.81 -2.57
N GLY A 61 4.72 -3.73 -3.24
CA GLY A 61 6.07 -3.58 -3.81
C GLY A 61 6.12 -3.60 -5.34
N ASN A 62 7.21 -3.12 -5.94
CA ASN A 62 7.42 -2.96 -7.38
C ASN A 62 8.68 -3.70 -7.91
N GLY A 63 9.22 -4.63 -7.13
CA GLY A 63 10.47 -5.35 -7.38
C GLY A 63 10.35 -6.58 -8.28
N GLY A 64 9.22 -6.79 -8.97
CA GLY A 64 8.99 -7.97 -9.80
C GLY A 64 10.08 -8.22 -10.86
N ARG A 65 10.65 -7.16 -11.47
CA ARG A 65 11.80 -7.28 -12.40
C ARG A 65 13.09 -7.73 -11.72
N SER A 66 13.27 -7.36 -10.46
CA SER A 66 14.41 -7.76 -9.62
C SER A 66 14.23 -9.17 -9.04
N ARG A 67 13.08 -9.83 -9.30
CA ARG A 67 12.66 -11.09 -8.67
C ARG A 67 12.53 -10.94 -7.15
N ASP A 68 12.06 -9.78 -6.71
CA ASP A 68 11.79 -9.53 -5.30
C ASP A 68 10.56 -10.30 -4.81
N HIS A 69 10.47 -10.47 -3.50
CA HIS A 69 9.42 -11.22 -2.83
C HIS A 69 8.95 -10.45 -1.59
N CYS A 70 7.74 -9.93 -1.64
CA CYS A 70 7.24 -8.95 -0.68
C CYS A 70 7.14 -9.42 0.79
N SER A 71 7.32 -10.72 1.09
CA SER A 71 7.56 -11.18 2.48
C SER A 71 8.88 -10.67 3.08
N CYS A 72 9.81 -10.18 2.26
CA CYS A 72 11.06 -9.54 2.69
C CYS A 72 10.88 -8.08 3.13
N ASP A 73 9.75 -7.46 2.77
CA ASP A 73 9.33 -6.15 3.27
C ASP A 73 8.45 -6.32 4.51
N GLY A 74 8.98 -5.96 5.68
CA GLY A 74 8.27 -6.06 6.95
C GLY A 74 7.10 -5.08 7.12
N TYR A 75 6.93 -4.08 6.24
CA TYR A 75 5.74 -3.24 6.22
C TYR A 75 4.57 -3.99 5.60
N THR A 76 4.70 -4.41 4.34
CA THR A 76 3.65 -5.16 3.63
C THR A 76 3.42 -6.57 4.20
N ASN A 77 4.44 -7.18 4.81
CA ASN A 77 4.33 -8.48 5.49
C ASN A 77 3.74 -8.38 6.92
N SER A 78 3.41 -7.17 7.39
CA SER A 78 2.84 -6.96 8.72
C SER A 78 1.35 -7.34 8.77
N ILE A 79 0.96 -8.06 9.82
CA ILE A 79 -0.46 -8.37 10.11
C ILE A 79 -1.32 -7.14 10.36
N TYR A 80 -0.70 -5.98 10.63
CA TYR A 80 -1.38 -4.72 10.86
C TYR A 80 -1.67 -3.94 9.58
N THR A 81 -1.20 -4.43 8.43
CA THR A 81 -1.42 -3.81 7.13
C THR A 81 -2.30 -4.66 6.23
N ILE A 82 -3.12 -4.00 5.43
CA ILE A 82 -3.85 -4.60 4.33
C ILE A 82 -2.97 -4.45 3.09
N SER A 83 -2.21 -5.50 2.78
CA SER A 83 -1.31 -5.53 1.63
C SER A 83 -2.07 -5.72 0.32
N ILE A 84 -1.83 -4.79 -0.62
CA ILE A 84 -2.54 -4.66 -1.90
C ILE A 84 -1.56 -4.81 -3.05
N SER A 85 -1.85 -5.77 -3.92
CA SER A 85 -1.12 -5.96 -5.17
C SER A 85 -1.86 -5.36 -6.37
N SER A 86 -1.34 -5.58 -7.58
CA SER A 86 -1.86 -5.01 -8.83
C SER A 86 -2.32 -6.05 -9.85
N THR A 87 -3.33 -5.70 -10.63
CA THR A 87 -3.65 -6.39 -11.88
C THR A 87 -3.72 -5.38 -13.02
N ALA A 88 -3.23 -5.75 -14.20
CA ALA A 88 -3.32 -4.92 -15.39
C ALA A 88 -4.77 -4.84 -15.91
N GLU A 89 -5.04 -3.91 -16.83
CA GLU A 89 -6.32 -3.87 -17.55
C GLU A 89 -6.68 -5.23 -18.16
N SER A 90 -5.70 -5.91 -18.77
CA SER A 90 -5.85 -7.25 -19.32
C SER A 90 -6.16 -8.35 -18.29
N GLY A 91 -6.22 -8.04 -16.99
CA GLY A 91 -6.38 -9.00 -15.90
C GLY A 91 -5.12 -9.82 -15.61
N ARG A 92 -3.99 -9.47 -16.23
CA ARG A 92 -2.71 -10.17 -16.10
C ARG A 92 -1.85 -9.56 -15.01
N LYS A 93 -0.93 -10.37 -14.48
CA LYS A 93 0.13 -9.93 -13.55
C LYS A 93 1.01 -8.86 -14.23
N PRO A 94 1.13 -7.63 -13.68
CA PRO A 94 2.06 -6.62 -14.18
C PRO A 94 3.52 -7.02 -13.95
N TRP A 95 4.44 -6.49 -14.76
CA TRP A 95 5.87 -6.83 -14.72
C TRP A 95 6.61 -6.41 -13.44
N TYR A 96 6.07 -5.45 -12.69
CA TYR A 96 6.65 -4.96 -11.43
C TYR A 96 6.10 -5.69 -10.21
N LEU A 97 5.07 -6.52 -10.35
CA LEU A 97 4.40 -7.14 -9.20
C LEU A 97 5.33 -8.10 -8.46
N GLU A 98 5.35 -7.96 -7.13
CA GLU A 98 5.96 -8.92 -6.20
C GLU A 98 4.91 -9.91 -5.69
N GLU A 99 5.25 -11.19 -5.70
CA GLU A 99 4.39 -12.27 -5.22
C GLU A 99 4.80 -12.63 -3.79
N CYS A 100 3.82 -12.71 -2.87
CA CYS A 100 4.05 -13.24 -1.53
C CYS A 100 2.74 -13.64 -0.85
N SER A 101 2.86 -14.45 0.20
CA SER A 101 1.71 -14.96 0.98
C SER A 101 1.02 -13.91 1.86
N SER A 102 1.66 -12.75 2.10
CA SER A 102 1.09 -11.67 2.91
C SER A 102 0.15 -10.75 2.13
N THR A 103 0.17 -10.79 0.80
CA THR A 103 -0.76 -10.03 -0.03
C THR A 103 -2.20 -10.51 0.22
N LEU A 104 -3.11 -9.59 0.57
CA LEU A 104 -4.50 -9.92 0.87
C LEU A 104 -5.42 -9.82 -0.35
N THR A 105 -5.21 -8.81 -1.19
CA THR A 105 -6.08 -8.58 -2.34
C THR A 105 -5.37 -7.76 -3.42
N THR A 106 -6.10 -7.41 -4.48
CA THR A 106 -5.57 -6.78 -5.69
C THR A 106 -6.56 -5.75 -6.21
N THR A 107 -6.04 -4.62 -6.69
CA THR A 107 -6.82 -3.66 -7.47
C THR A 107 -6.14 -3.42 -8.82
N TYR A 108 -6.82 -2.74 -9.74
CA TYR A 108 -6.22 -2.41 -11.03
C TYR A 108 -4.99 -1.51 -10.87
N SER A 109 -4.11 -1.52 -11.87
CA SER A 109 -3.04 -0.54 -12.06
C SER A 109 -2.58 -0.61 -13.52
N SER A 110 -1.41 -0.05 -13.81
CA SER A 110 -0.72 -0.20 -15.08
C SER A 110 -0.31 -1.64 -15.40
N GLY A 111 -0.05 -1.93 -16.67
CA GLY A 111 0.47 -3.21 -17.11
C GLY A 111 1.54 -3.06 -18.19
N GLU A 112 1.36 -3.79 -19.28
CA GLU A 112 2.16 -3.66 -20.49
C GLU A 112 1.90 -2.32 -21.20
N ASN A 113 2.70 -1.99 -22.21
CA ASN A 113 2.59 -0.70 -22.92
C ASN A 113 1.23 -0.45 -23.58
N TYR A 114 0.47 -1.50 -23.88
CA TYR A 114 -0.87 -1.42 -24.48
C TYR A 114 -2.00 -1.41 -23.45
N ASP A 115 -1.72 -1.72 -22.18
CA ASP A 115 -2.72 -1.64 -21.11
C ASP A 115 -2.91 -0.17 -20.71
N ARG A 116 -4.16 0.23 -20.47
CA ARG A 116 -4.47 1.53 -19.84
C ARG A 116 -3.85 1.60 -18.44
N LYS A 117 -3.52 2.83 -18.04
CA LYS A 117 -2.92 3.16 -16.75
C LYS A 117 -3.91 3.94 -15.88
N ILE A 118 -3.48 4.30 -14.67
CA ILE A 118 -4.34 5.03 -13.74
C ILE A 118 -4.36 6.52 -14.08
N ILE A 119 -5.58 7.03 -14.23
CA ILE A 119 -5.86 8.45 -14.44
C ILE A 119 -6.15 9.10 -13.09
N THR A 120 -5.42 10.14 -12.74
CA THR A 120 -5.60 10.85 -11.47
C THR A 120 -5.07 12.28 -11.53
N THR A 121 -5.21 13.04 -10.44
CA THR A 121 -4.59 14.36 -10.27
C THR A 121 -3.09 14.27 -10.21
N ASP A 122 -2.40 15.28 -10.74
CA ASP A 122 -0.95 15.38 -10.77
C ASP A 122 -0.48 16.76 -10.27
N LEU A 123 0.81 16.85 -9.94
CA LEU A 123 1.44 18.06 -9.46
C LEU A 123 1.20 19.23 -10.42
N ARG A 124 1.22 20.46 -9.86
CA ARG A 124 1.06 21.72 -10.62
C ARG A 124 -0.30 21.80 -11.33
N HIS A 125 -1.37 21.36 -10.66
CA HIS A 125 -2.75 21.40 -11.14
C HIS A 125 -2.95 20.67 -12.47
N ARG A 126 -2.29 19.52 -12.63
CA ARG A 126 -2.39 18.69 -13.83
C ARG A 126 -3.24 17.45 -13.57
N CYS A 127 -3.56 16.76 -14.65
CA CYS A 127 -4.07 15.40 -14.63
C CYS A 127 -3.04 14.52 -15.32
N THR A 128 -2.73 13.38 -14.71
CA THR A 128 -1.91 12.33 -15.32
C THR A 128 -2.83 11.20 -15.76
N ASP A 129 -2.54 10.63 -16.92
CA ASP A 129 -3.09 9.38 -17.43
C ASP A 129 -2.05 8.24 -17.37
N SER A 130 -0.96 8.47 -16.62
CA SER A 130 0.23 7.64 -16.65
C SER A 130 0.72 7.24 -15.26
N HIS A 131 -0.14 7.23 -14.24
CA HIS A 131 0.23 6.73 -12.92
C HIS A 131 0.30 5.19 -12.93
N THR A 132 1.36 4.63 -12.33
CA THR A 132 1.77 3.22 -12.48
C THR A 132 2.20 2.60 -11.15
N GLY A 133 2.37 1.28 -11.13
CA GLY A 133 2.93 0.54 -9.99
C GLY A 133 1.88 0.09 -8.97
N THR A 134 2.29 -0.74 -8.02
CA THR A 134 1.44 -1.14 -6.87
C THR A 134 1.09 0.06 -5.99
N SER A 135 1.91 1.11 -6.03
CA SER A 135 1.64 2.43 -5.42
C SER A 135 0.34 3.08 -5.93
N ALA A 136 -0.10 2.77 -7.16
CA ALA A 136 -1.38 3.24 -7.68
C ALA A 136 -2.56 2.34 -7.23
N SER A 137 -2.29 1.09 -6.88
CA SER A 137 -3.31 0.13 -6.42
C SER A 137 -3.76 0.38 -4.98
N ALA A 138 -2.82 0.68 -4.07
CA ALA A 138 -3.13 0.89 -2.65
C ALA A 138 -4.16 2.03 -2.40
N PRO A 139 -4.05 3.22 -3.02
CA PRO A 139 -5.06 4.27 -2.87
C PRO A 139 -6.46 3.87 -3.33
N MET A 140 -6.59 3.05 -4.38
CA MET A 140 -7.89 2.55 -4.82
C MET A 140 -8.52 1.60 -3.81
N ALA A 141 -7.72 0.71 -3.22
CA ALA A 141 -8.19 -0.14 -2.13
C ALA A 141 -8.60 0.69 -0.89
N ALA A 142 -7.83 1.72 -0.55
CA ALA A 142 -8.17 2.64 0.53
C ALA A 142 -9.52 3.34 0.28
N ALA A 143 -9.81 3.76 -0.96
CA ALA A 143 -11.09 4.34 -1.33
C ALA A 143 -12.25 3.32 -1.19
N ILE A 144 -12.06 2.08 -1.63
CA ILE A 144 -13.06 1.01 -1.45
C ILE A 144 -13.33 0.73 0.03
N VAL A 145 -12.28 0.70 0.86
CA VAL A 145 -12.44 0.57 2.32
C VAL A 145 -13.20 1.76 2.91
N ALA A 146 -12.96 2.99 2.43
CA ALA A 146 -13.71 4.16 2.86
C ALA A 146 -15.21 4.02 2.57
N LEU A 147 -15.58 3.56 1.37
CA LEU A 147 -16.98 3.26 1.03
C LEU A 147 -17.58 2.19 1.95
N ALA A 148 -16.80 1.16 2.28
CA ALA A 148 -17.22 0.11 3.21
C ALA A 148 -17.40 0.62 4.65
N LEU A 149 -16.61 1.61 5.08
CA LEU A 149 -16.76 2.28 6.36
C LEU A 149 -17.99 3.19 6.41
N GLU A 150 -18.33 3.86 5.31
CA GLU A 150 -19.53 4.71 5.22
C GLU A 150 -20.82 3.89 5.30
N ALA A 151 -20.82 2.69 4.73
CA ALA A 151 -22.00 1.83 4.66
C ALA A 151 -22.44 1.24 6.03
N LYS A 152 -21.71 1.50 7.12
CA LYS A 152 -21.98 0.95 8.46
C LYS A 152 -21.83 1.99 9.57
#